data_AF-A0A534BVN5-F1
#
_entry.id   AF-A0A534BVN5-F1
#
_cell.length_a   1.000
_cell.length_b   1.000
_cell.length_c   1.000
_cell.angle_alpha   90.00
_cell.angle_beta   90.00
_cell.angle_gamma   90.00
#
_symmetry.space_group_name_H-M   'P 1'
#
loop_
_entity.id
_entity.type
_entity.pdbx_description
1 polymer ?
#
loop_
_entity_poly.entity_id
_entity_poly.type
_entity_poly.pdbx_seq_one_letter_code
_entity_poly.pdbx_strand_id
1 'polypeptide(L)' 'MRLLLYNIRYATGTGPAFHLPVPGAGYLRSNRKVLGGITEFIRSERPDVVGLIEVDTGSIRTGMLNQAEHIAGELGHYS' A
#
# COMPACT_ATOMS: atom_id res chain seq x y z
N MET A 1 -10.67 -14.63 15.68
CA MET A 1 -10.09 -13.30 15.45
C MET A 1 -8.77 -13.46 14.72
N ARG A 2 -8.63 -12.90 13.52
CA ARG A 2 -7.48 -12.94 12.62
C ARG A 2 -6.87 -11.55 12.52
N LEU A 3 -5.62 -11.41 12.93
CA LEU A 3 -4.83 -10.19 12.75
C LEU A 3 -3.91 -10.36 11.54
N LEU A 4 -3.97 -9.44 10.60
CA LEU A 4 -3.00 -9.30 9.50
C LEU A 4 -2.15 -8.07 9.75
N LEU A 5 -0.84 -8.24 9.92
CA LEU A 5 0.13 -7.16 10.01
C LEU A 5 1.00 -7.18 8.76
N TYR A 6 1.01 -6.08 8.01
CA TYR A 6 1.74 -6.03 6.73
C TYR A 6 2.49 -4.71 6.56
N ASN A 7 3.81 -4.79 6.40
CA ASN A 7 4.61 -3.68 5.90
C ASN A 7 4.47 -3.60 4.38
N ILE A 8 3.79 -2.55 3.90
CA ILE A 8 3.45 -2.38 2.49
C ILE A 8 4.49 -1.55 1.73
N ARG A 9 5.52 -1.04 2.43
CA ARG A 9 6.64 -0.28 1.84
C ARG A 9 6.18 0.82 0.89
N TYR A 10 5.23 1.63 1.34
CA TYR A 10 4.59 2.73 0.61
C TYR A 10 3.99 2.34 -0.74
N ALA A 11 3.65 1.05 -0.94
CA ALA A 11 3.16 0.49 -2.20
C ALA A 11 4.06 0.81 -3.41
N THR A 12 5.37 0.79 -3.20
CA THR A 12 6.36 1.18 -4.22
C THR A 12 6.75 0.03 -5.16
N GLY A 13 6.45 -1.22 -4.77
CA GLY A 13 6.80 -2.42 -5.53
C GLY A 13 8.27 -2.83 -5.39
N THR A 14 8.70 -3.81 -6.18
CA THR A 14 10.06 -4.36 -6.18
C THR A 14 10.57 -4.55 -7.62
N GLY A 15 11.84 -4.92 -7.78
CA GLY A 15 12.43 -5.28 -9.07
C GLY A 15 13.08 -4.10 -9.82
N PRO A 16 13.49 -4.30 -11.09
CA PRO A 16 14.30 -3.32 -11.83
C PRO A 16 13.63 -1.94 -11.96
N ALA A 17 12.30 -1.92 -12.12
CA ALA A 17 11.50 -0.69 -12.17
C ALA A 17 11.59 0.15 -10.88
N PHE A 18 11.93 -0.47 -9.75
CA PHE A 18 12.15 0.20 -8.48
C PHE A 18 13.53 0.89 -8.39
N HIS A 19 14.53 0.38 -9.13
CA HIS A 19 15.93 0.85 -9.05
C HIS A 19 16.37 1.72 -10.25
N LEU A 20 15.45 2.04 -11.17
CA LEU A 20 15.73 2.86 -12.35
C LEU A 20 15.09 4.25 -12.22
N PRO A 21 15.75 5.33 -12.67
CA PRO A 21 17.08 5.37 -13.29
C PRO A 21 18.24 5.28 -12.29
N VAL A 22 17.98 5.47 -10.99
CA VAL A 22 18.98 5.36 -9.91
C VAL A 22 18.46 4.44 -8.79
N PRO A 23 19.34 3.71 -8.09
CA PRO A 23 18.94 2.84 -6.99
C PRO A 23 18.09 3.58 -5.95
N GLY A 24 16.91 3.04 -5.64
CA GLY A 24 15.99 3.64 -4.67
C GLY A 24 15.01 4.67 -5.23
N ALA A 25 15.09 5.02 -6.53
CA ALA A 25 14.16 5.96 -7.18
C ALA A 25 12.68 5.55 -7.03
N GLY A 26 12.38 4.25 -6.94
CA GLY A 26 11.04 3.74 -6.69
C GLY A 26 10.44 4.16 -5.35
N TYR A 27 11.24 4.58 -4.36
CA TYR A 27 10.72 5.19 -3.13
C TYR A 27 10.06 6.54 -3.37
N LEU A 28 10.27 7.18 -4.52
CA LEU A 28 9.73 8.51 -4.83
C LEU A 28 8.35 8.48 -5.49
N ARG A 29 7.82 7.29 -5.83
CA ARG A 29 6.48 7.14 -6.43
C ARG A 29 5.79 5.88 -5.95
N SER A 30 4.61 6.01 -5.35
CA SER A 30 3.71 4.88 -5.14
C SER A 30 3.18 4.35 -6.47
N ASN A 31 3.03 3.03 -6.60
CA ASN A 31 2.48 2.39 -7.78
C ASN A 31 1.05 1.93 -7.50
N ARG A 32 0.06 2.53 -8.18
CA ARG A 32 -1.38 2.19 -8.02
C ARG A 32 -1.67 0.70 -8.25
N LYS A 33 -0.94 0.04 -9.16
CA LYS A 33 -1.08 -1.40 -9.41
C LYS A 33 -0.62 -2.23 -8.21
N VAL A 34 0.45 -1.80 -7.54
CA VAL A 34 0.97 -2.46 -6.33
C VAL A 34 -0.01 -2.25 -5.18
N LEU A 35 -0.54 -1.04 -5.01
CA LEU A 35 -1.55 -0.75 -4.00
C LEU A 35 -2.81 -1.62 -4.20
N GLY A 36 -3.31 -1.73 -5.43
CA GLY A 36 -4.44 -2.60 -5.74
C GLY A 36 -4.16 -4.09 -5.45
N GLY A 37 -2.95 -4.56 -5.75
CA GLY A 37 -2.54 -5.94 -5.41
C GLY A 37 -2.47 -6.19 -3.89
N ILE A 38 -2.01 -5.21 -3.12
CA ILE A 38 -2.03 -5.26 -1.65
C ILE A 38 -3.47 -5.33 -1.13
N THR A 39 -4.36 -4.48 -1.65
CA THR A 39 -5.78 -4.47 -1.27
C THR A 39 -6.43 -5.82 -1.52
N GLU A 40 -6.21 -6.41 -2.69
CA GLU A 40 -6.79 -7.71 -3.04
C GLU A 40 -6.24 -8.85 -2.17
N PHE A 41 -4.94 -8.82 -1.85
CA PHE A 41 -4.36 -9.76 -0.90
C PHE A 41 -5.04 -9.66 0.47
N ILE A 42 -5.16 -8.45 1.03
CA ILE A 42 -5.83 -8.24 2.33
C ILE A 42 -7.27 -8.75 2.28
N ARG A 43 -8.01 -8.47 1.19
CA ARG A 43 -9.38 -8.96 0.99
C ARG A 43 -9.44 -10.49 1.02
N SER A 44 -8.54 -11.16 0.30
CA SER A 44 -8.52 -12.63 0.21
C SER A 44 -8.23 -13.32 1.54
N GLU A 45 -7.47 -12.68 2.42
CA GLU A 45 -7.12 -13.21 3.74
C GLU A 45 -8.26 -13.13 4.75
N ARG A 46 -9.32 -12.36 4.46
CA ARG A 46 -10.47 -12.13 5.35
C ARG A 46 -10.07 -11.87 6.82
N PRO A 47 -9.17 -10.91 7.10
CA PRO A 47 -8.78 -10.56 8.47
C PRO A 47 -9.90 -9.84 9.23
N ASP A 48 -9.90 -9.96 10.55
CA ASP A 48 -10.79 -9.18 11.43
C ASP A 48 -10.16 -7.81 11.77
N VAL A 49 -8.81 -7.76 11.83
CA VAL A 49 -8.04 -6.54 12.08
C VAL A 49 -6.85 -6.49 11.13
N VAL A 50 -6.62 -5.34 10.52
CA VAL A 50 -5.48 -5.09 9.63
C VAL A 50 -4.60 -3.99 10.23
N GLY A 51 -3.34 -4.32 10.50
CA GLY A 51 -2.29 -3.37 10.81
C GLY A 51 -1.40 -3.16 9.59
N LEU A 52 -1.17 -1.90 9.21
CA LEU A 52 -0.30 -1.55 8.08
C LEU A 52 0.93 -0.77 8.56
N ILE A 53 2.10 -1.11 8.02
CA ILE A 53 3.38 -0.43 8.30
C ILE A 53 3.91 0.19 7.00
N GLU A 54 4.63 1.31 7.11
CA GLU A 54 5.12 2.10 5.96
C GLU A 54 4.00 2.47 4.99
N VAL A 55 2.94 3.05 5.55
CA VAL A 55 1.82 3.62 4.81
C VAL A 55 2.10 5.09 4.53
N ASP A 56 1.76 5.55 3.32
CA ASP A 56 1.75 6.97 3.00
C ASP A 56 0.32 7.53 3.11
N THR A 57 0.15 8.62 3.88
CA THR A 57 -1.13 9.26 4.19
C THR A 57 -1.40 10.51 3.35
N GLY A 58 -0.88 10.57 2.12
CA GLY A 58 -1.16 11.67 1.19
C GLY A 58 -0.02 12.67 1.04
N SER A 59 1.24 12.22 1.07
CA SER A 59 2.37 13.07 0.73
C SER A 59 2.38 13.43 -0.77
N ILE A 60 3.14 14.46 -1.14
CA ILE A 60 3.37 14.84 -2.56
C ILE A 60 3.83 13.62 -3.40
N ARG A 61 4.55 12.69 -2.76
CA ARG A 61 5.07 11.44 -3.31
C ARG A 61 3.99 10.48 -3.84
N THR A 62 2.76 10.54 -3.30
CA THR A 62 1.63 9.70 -3.73
C THR A 62 0.63 10.44 -4.61
N GLY A 63 0.90 11.71 -4.93
CA GLY A 63 -0.09 12.59 -5.56
C GLY A 63 -1.25 12.89 -4.61
N MET A 64 -0.96 13.06 -3.31
CA MET A 64 -1.95 13.35 -2.25
C MET A 64 -2.93 12.20 -1.94
N LEU A 65 -2.66 10.97 -2.40
CA LEU A 65 -3.48 9.81 -2.08
C LEU A 65 -3.10 9.25 -0.71
N ASN A 66 -4.07 9.18 0.20
CA ASN A 66 -3.95 8.44 1.45
C ASN A 66 -4.18 6.94 1.20
N GLN A 67 -3.13 6.14 1.36
CA GLN A 67 -3.18 4.70 1.08
C GLN A 67 -4.05 3.94 2.07
N ALA A 68 -4.08 4.35 3.34
CA ALA A 68 -4.94 3.72 4.34
C ALA A 68 -6.41 3.95 4.02
N GLU A 69 -6.80 5.20 3.69
CA GLU A 69 -8.17 5.52 3.28
C GLU A 69 -8.57 4.77 2.02
N HIS A 70 -7.68 4.71 1.02
CA HIS A 70 -7.95 3.96 -0.20
C HIS A 70 -8.19 2.47 0.06
N ILE A 71 -7.32 1.83 0.85
CA ILE A 71 -7.46 0.41 1.20
C ILE A 71 -8.76 0.20 2.01
N ALA A 72 -9.03 1.04 3.01
CA ALA A 72 -10.23 0.93 3.84
C ALA A 72 -11.52 1.06 3.00
N GLY A 73 -11.58 2.07 2.12
CA GLY A 73 -12.71 2.29 1.22
C GLY A 73 -12.97 1.12 0.28
N GLU A 74 -11.92 0.56 -0.33
CA GLU A 74 -12.03 -0.59 -1.22
C GLU A 74 -12.48 -1.87 -0.47
N LEU A 75 -12.02 -2.05 0.77
CA LEU A 75 -12.43 -3.19 1.60
C LEU A 75 -13.87 -3.05 2.13
N GLY A 76 -14.51 -1.89 1.97
CA GLY A 76 -15.82 -1.61 2.55
C GLY A 76 -15.78 -1.49 4.07
N HIS A 77 -14.60 -1.19 4.63
CA HIS A 77 -14.45 -0.88 6.04
C HIS A 77 -14.73 0.60 6.24
N TYR A 78 -15.82 0.90 6.93
CA TYR A 78 -16.15 2.23 7.39
C TYR A 78 -15.76 2.31 8.86
N SER A 79 -15.02 3.36 9.22
CA SER A 79 -14.72 3.74 10.61
C SER A 79 -15.96 4.16 11.37
#